data_AF-A0A380FB70-F1
#
_entry.id   AF-A0A380FB70-F1
#
_cell.length_a   1.000
_cell.length_b   1.000
_cell.length_c   1.000
_cell.angle_alpha   90.00
_cell.angle_beta   90.00
_cell.angle_gamma   90.00
#
_symmetry.space_group_name_H-M   'P 1'
#
loop_
_entity.id
_entity.type
_entity.pdbx_description
1 polymer ?
#
loop_
_entity_poly.entity_id
_entity_poly.type
_entity_poly.pdbx_seq_one_letter_code
_entity_poly.pdbx_strand_id
1 'polypeptide(L)' 'MRSRFEWGLIVDITPPDYETRMAILHKKIEEENLNIPSEALTYIANQIQSNIRELEGAINACTSLF' A
#
# COMPACT_ATOMS: atom_id res chain seq x y z
N MET A 1 -7.77 34.80 -5.81
CA MET A 1 -6.77 33.71 -5.96
C MET A 1 -7.43 32.41 -5.52
N ARG A 2 -8.08 31.70 -6.46
CA ARG A 2 -8.76 30.43 -6.19
C ARG A 2 -7.96 29.30 -6.83
N SER A 3 -7.85 28.22 -6.07
CA SER A 3 -7.61 26.85 -6.52
C SER A 3 -6.19 26.48 -6.97
N ARG A 4 -5.34 26.18 -5.97
CA ARG A 4 -4.21 25.25 -6.13
C ARG A 4 -4.72 23.80 -6.25
N PHE A 5 -5.51 23.50 -7.27
CA PHE A 5 -5.92 22.13 -7.58
C PHE A 5 -5.75 21.84 -9.07
N GLU A 6 -4.58 22.18 -9.59
CA GLU A 6 -4.02 21.56 -10.79
C GLU A 6 -3.10 20.39 -10.41
N TRP A 7 -3.54 19.53 -9.48
CA TRP A 7 -3.01 18.15 -9.35
C TRP A 7 -3.84 17.20 -10.23
N GLY A 8 -4.38 17.73 -11.32
CA GLY A 8 -5.16 17.05 -12.37
C GLY A 8 -4.32 16.16 -13.27
N LEU A 9 -3.30 15.51 -12.74
CA LEU A 9 -2.93 14.19 -13.23
C LEU A 9 -3.81 13.24 -12.44
N ILE A 10 -5.02 13.03 -12.95
CA ILE A 10 -5.70 11.75 -12.81
C ILE A 10 -4.73 10.78 -13.51
N VAL A 11 -3.66 10.37 -12.79
CA VAL A 11 -2.99 9.14 -13.14
C VAL A 11 -4.10 8.13 -13.03
N ASP A 12 -4.44 7.50 -14.15
CA ASP A 12 -5.12 6.21 -14.14
C ASP A 12 -4.23 5.30 -13.30
N ILE A 13 -4.42 5.34 -11.97
CA ILE A 13 -3.80 4.40 -11.04
C ILE A 13 -4.64 3.16 -11.25
N THR A 14 -4.32 2.44 -12.33
CA THR A 14 -4.83 1.10 -12.51
C THR A 14 -4.47 0.34 -11.24
N PRO A 15 -5.47 -0.30 -10.61
CA PRO A 15 -5.20 -1.05 -9.40
C PRO A 15 -4.09 -2.06 -9.67
N PRO A 16 -3.01 -2.10 -8.85
CA PRO A 16 -1.92 -3.04 -9.05
C PRO A 16 -2.46 -4.47 -9.00
N ASP A 17 -1.92 -5.37 -9.82
CA ASP A 17 -2.21 -6.79 -9.71
C ASP A 17 -1.69 -7.38 -8.40
N TYR A 18 -2.06 -8.62 -8.11
CA TYR A 18 -1.69 -9.29 -6.87
C TYR A 18 -0.17 -9.36 -6.67
N GLU A 19 0.58 -9.67 -7.72
CA GLU A 19 2.04 -9.78 -7.69
C GLU A 19 2.68 -8.43 -7.34
N THR A 20 2.19 -7.36 -7.95
CA THR A 20 2.63 -5.99 -7.70
C THR A 20 2.31 -5.56 -6.27
N ARG A 21 1.10 -5.89 -5.75
CA ARG A 21 0.75 -5.61 -4.36
C ARG A 21 1.68 -6.33 -3.39
N MET A 22 1.95 -7.62 -3.61
CA MET A 22 2.88 -8.38 -2.78
C MET A 22 4.30 -7.79 -2.82
N ALA A 23 4.79 -7.39 -3.99
CA ALA A 23 6.11 -6.75 -4.12
C ALA A 23 6.19 -5.43 -3.35
N ILE A 24 5.13 -4.60 -3.40
CA ILE A 24 5.05 -3.35 -2.62
C ILE A 24 5.09 -3.66 -1.11
N LEU A 25 4.29 -4.62 -0.65
CA LEU A 25 4.24 -5.01 0.77
C LEU A 25 5.60 -5.52 1.26
N HIS A 26 6.25 -6.41 0.49
CA HIS A 26 7.57 -6.95 0.83
C HIS A 26 8.64 -5.87 0.91
N LYS A 27 8.69 -4.99 -0.08
CA LYS A 27 9.63 -3.87 -0.09
C LYS A 27 9.44 -2.97 1.14
N LYS A 28 8.19 -2.68 1.51
CA LYS A 28 7.85 -1.85 2.68
C LYS A 28 8.37 -2.46 3.99
N ILE A 29 8.11 -3.76 4.21
CA ILE A 29 8.57 -4.42 5.44
C ILE A 29 10.09 -4.56 5.50
N GLU A 30 10.76 -4.72 4.36
CA GLU A 30 12.23 -4.75 4.29
C GLU A 30 12.81 -3.36 4.60
N GLU A 31 12.26 -2.30 4.02
CA GLU A 31 12.68 -0.91 4.27
C GLU A 31 12.49 -0.51 5.74
N GLU A 32 11.37 -0.91 6.34
CA GLU A 32 11.04 -0.59 7.73
C GLU A 32 11.58 -1.62 8.74
N ASN A 33 12.31 -2.65 8.28
CA ASN A 33 12.82 -3.76 9.10
C ASN A 33 11.73 -4.43 9.96
N LEU A 34 10.53 -4.58 9.40
CA LEU A 34 9.38 -5.17 10.07
C LEU A 34 9.37 -6.68 9.88
N ASN A 35 9.04 -7.40 10.95
CA ASN A 35 8.88 -8.85 10.91
C ASN A 35 7.39 -9.20 10.85
N ILE A 36 6.79 -8.99 9.67
CA ILE A 36 5.37 -9.32 9.42
C ILE A 36 5.28 -10.71 8.75
N PRO A 37 4.46 -11.64 9.28
CA PRO A 37 4.26 -12.96 8.67
C PRO A 37 3.71 -12.87 7.25
N SER A 38 4.16 -13.76 6.36
CA SER A 38 3.73 -13.80 4.97
C SER A 38 2.22 -14.02 4.81
N GLU A 39 1.57 -14.75 5.74
CA GLU A 39 0.12 -14.91 5.74
C GLU A 39 -0.61 -13.58 5.96
N ALA A 40 -0.08 -12.70 6.80
CA ALA A 40 -0.64 -11.37 7.04
C ALA A 40 -0.48 -10.47 5.81
N LEU A 41 0.67 -10.50 5.14
CA LEU A 41 0.89 -9.79 3.88
C LEU A 41 -0.08 -10.27 2.79
N THR A 42 -0.22 -11.59 2.67
CA THR A 42 -1.16 -12.23 1.72
C THR A 42 -2.60 -11.82 2.01
N TYR A 43 -2.99 -11.77 3.29
CA TYR A 43 -4.31 -11.30 3.69
C TYR A 43 -4.54 -9.84 3.28
N ILE A 44 -3.58 -8.95 3.58
CA ILE A 44 -3.63 -7.53 3.22
C ILE A 44 -3.74 -7.36 1.70
N ALA A 45 -2.92 -8.07 0.91
CA ALA A 45 -2.92 -8.02 -0.55
C ALA A 45 -4.24 -8.53 -1.17
N ASN A 46 -4.93 -9.46 -0.51
CA ASN A 46 -6.23 -9.96 -0.97
C ASN A 46 -7.38 -9.03 -0.62
N GLN A 47 -7.33 -8.37 0.54
CA GLN A 47 -8.36 -7.43 0.99
C GLN A 47 -8.29 -6.09 0.26
N ILE A 48 -7.08 -5.57 0.03
CA ILE A 48 -6.87 -4.25 -0.56
C ILE A 48 -6.41 -4.43 -1.99
N GLN A 49 -7.31 -4.17 -2.94
CA GLN A 49 -7.05 -4.36 -4.36
C GLN A 49 -7.04 -3.04 -5.14
N SER A 50 -7.72 -2.03 -4.63
CA SER A 50 -8.08 -0.78 -5.33
C SER A 50 -7.03 0.32 -5.24
N ASN A 51 -6.27 0.42 -4.14
CA ASN A 51 -5.41 1.59 -3.90
C ASN A 51 -4.13 1.24 -3.12
N ILE A 52 -2.97 1.59 -3.68
CA ILE A 52 -1.65 1.42 -3.06
C ILE A 52 -1.55 2.16 -1.73
N ARG A 53 -2.19 3.33 -1.59
CA ARG A 53 -2.16 4.12 -0.34
C ARG A 53 -2.83 3.38 0.81
N GLU A 54 -3.94 2.70 0.54
CA GLU A 54 -4.61 1.87 1.55
C GLU A 54 -3.75 0.66 1.91
N LEU A 55 -3.09 0.07 0.91
CA LEU A 55 -2.20 -1.08 1.07
C LEU A 55 -1.03 -0.75 2.03
N GLU A 56 -0.38 0.38 1.79
CA GLU A 56 0.69 0.88 2.67
C GLU A 56 0.15 1.32 4.04
N GLY A 57 -1.03 1.92 4.10
CA GLY A 57 -1.68 2.30 5.34
C GLY A 57 -1.96 1.11 6.26
N ALA A 58 -2.32 -0.05 5.70
CA ALA A 58 -2.54 -1.27 6.45
C ALA A 58 -1.25 -1.81 7.09
N ILE A 59 -0.11 -1.76 6.38
CA ILE A 59 1.20 -2.09 6.98
C ILE A 59 1.52 -1.12 8.12
N ASN A 60 1.42 0.19 7.87
CA ASN A 60 1.74 1.19 8.89
C ASN A 60 0.89 1.04 10.16
N ALA A 61 -0.38 0.62 10.00
CA ALA A 61 -1.25 0.32 11.12
C ALA A 61 -0.72 -0.86 11.95
N CYS A 62 -0.25 -1.93 11.31
CA CYS A 62 0.42 -3.03 12.00
C CYS A 62 1.67 -2.57 12.74
N THR A 63 2.46 -1.66 12.17
CA THR A 63 3.65 -1.10 12.83
C THR A 63 3.30 -0.27 14.07
N SER A 64 2.20 0.48 14.03
CA SER A 64 1.78 1.35 15.15
C SER A 64 1.23 0.61 16.38
N LEU A 65 0.98 -0.70 16.24
CA LEU A 65 0.44 -1.57 17.28
C LEU A 65 1.54 -2.31 18.08
N PHE A 66 2.80 -2.10 17.74
CA PHE A 66 3.99 -2.64 18.43
C PHE A 66 4.91 -1.52 18.88
#